data_AF-A0A3D5Q220-F1
#
_entry.id   AF-A0A3D5Q220-F1
#
_cell.length_a   1.000
_cell.length_b   1.000
_cell.length_c   1.000
_cell.angle_alpha   90.00
_cell.angle_beta   90.00
_cell.angle_gamma   90.00
#
_symmetry.space_group_name_H-M   'P 1'
#
loop_
_entity.id
_entity.type
_entity.pdbx_description
1 polymer ?
#
loop_
_entity_poly.entity_id
_entity_poly.type
_entity_poly.pdbx_seq_one_letter_code
_entity_poly.pdbx_strand_id
1 'polypeptide(L)'
;MHHVRTWLVAGLLAVILALVLADRLTRESEVPGLVLSDQQLKWVGEQIFRNECAGRYDCLVHWNRGEAFPSLGIGHFIWYPAGVDERFVESFPALIRFMADRSVAIPEWLAGGA
;
A
#
# COMPACT_ATOMS: atom_id res chain seq x y z
N MET A 1 -33.30 -30.73 -39.69
CA MET A 1 -32.99 -29.28 -39.72
C MET A 1 -33.04 -28.62 -38.34
N HIS A 2 -33.96 -28.96 -37.44
CA HIS A 2 -34.05 -28.37 -36.10
C HIS A 2 -32.83 -28.61 -35.20
N HIS A 3 -32.28 -29.84 -35.16
CA HIS A 3 -31.13 -30.16 -34.31
C HIS A 3 -29.87 -29.35 -34.66
N VAL A 4 -29.59 -29.11 -35.94
CA VAL A 4 -28.43 -28.30 -36.38
C VAL A 4 -28.54 -26.88 -35.86
N ARG A 5 -29.74 -26.29 -35.87
CA ARG A 5 -29.98 -24.93 -35.38
C ARG A 5 -29.83 -24.84 -33.86
N THR A 6 -30.24 -25.86 -33.12
CA THR A 6 -30.07 -25.93 -31.66
C THR A 6 -28.59 -26.03 -31.26
N TRP A 7 -27.81 -26.84 -31.97
CA TRP A 7 -26.37 -26.98 -31.72
C TRP A 7 -25.57 -25.71 -32.06
N LEU A 8 -25.94 -25.02 -33.15
CA LEU A 8 -25.34 -23.74 -33.50
C LEU A 8 -25.61 -22.66 -32.43
N VAL A 9 -26.83 -22.59 -31.90
CA VAL A 9 -27.19 -21.64 -30.85
C VAL A 9 -26.48 -21.98 -29.52
N ALA A 10 -26.44 -23.26 -29.15
CA ALA A 10 -25.74 -23.70 -27.94
C ALA A 10 -24.22 -23.43 -28.01
N GLY A 11 -23.61 -23.67 -29.17
CA GLY A 11 -22.20 -23.35 -29.41
C GLY A 11 -21.93 -21.85 -29.34
N LEU A 12 -22.79 -21.01 -29.93
CA LEU A 12 -22.67 -19.56 -29.86
C LEU A 12 -22.78 -19.06 -28.40
N LEU A 13 -23.73 -19.57 -27.62
CA LEU A 13 -23.88 -19.21 -26.22
C LEU A 13 -22.67 -19.63 -25.38
N ALA A 14 -22.09 -20.80 -25.63
CA ALA A 14 -20.89 -21.27 -24.95
C ALA A 14 -19.68 -20.38 -25.27
N VAL A 15 -19.52 -19.94 -26.52
CA VAL A 15 -18.46 -19.01 -26.93
C VAL A 15 -18.65 -17.64 -26.29
N ILE A 16 -19.86 -17.10 -26.28
CA ILE A 16 -20.15 -15.82 -25.62
C ILE A 16 -19.85 -15.91 -24.11
N LEU A 17 -20.25 -17.01 -23.46
CA LEU A 17 -19.96 -17.23 -22.05
C LEU A 17 -18.46 -17.32 -21.80
N ALA A 18 -17.71 -18.04 -22.64
CA ALA A 18 -16.26 -18.15 -22.53
C ALA A 18 -15.56 -16.79 -22.71
N LEU A 19 -16.01 -15.96 -23.66
CA LEU A 19 -15.50 -14.61 -23.88
C LEU A 19 -15.78 -13.68 -22.69
N VAL A 20 -16.99 -13.74 -22.13
CA VAL A 20 -17.35 -12.96 -20.93
C VAL A 20 -16.53 -13.41 -19.72
N LEU A 21 -16.31 -14.72 -19.55
CA LEU A 21 -15.49 -15.24 -18.45
C LEU A 21 -14.02 -14.83 -18.61
N ALA A 22 -13.49 -14.87 -19.83
CA ALA A 22 -12.14 -14.43 -20.14
C ALA A 22 -11.95 -12.92 -19.87
N ASP A 23 -12.90 -12.06 -20.26
CA ASP A 23 -12.87 -10.62 -19.93
C ASP A 23 -12.84 -10.43 -18.41
N ARG A 24 -13.69 -11.14 -17.66
CA ARG A 24 -13.72 -11.03 -16.20
C ARG A 24 -12.43 -11.50 -15.51
N LEU A 25 -11.74 -12.49 -16.09
CA LEU A 25 -10.48 -13.02 -15.55
C LEU A 25 -9.27 -12.17 -15.91
N THR A 26 -9.33 -11.41 -17.01
CA THR A 26 -8.19 -10.63 -17.55
C THR A 26 -8.32 -9.13 -17.35
N ARG A 27 -9.50 -8.65 -16.93
CA ARG A 27 -9.70 -7.24 -16.60
C ARG A 27 -8.91 -6.90 -15.34
N GLU A 28 -7.68 -6.45 -15.53
CA GLU A 28 -6.99 -5.69 -14.49
C GLU A 28 -7.83 -4.46 -14.16
N SER A 29 -8.00 -4.20 -12.87
CA SER A 29 -8.64 -2.98 -12.41
C SER A 29 -7.77 -1.80 -12.85
N GLU A 30 -8.18 -1.12 -13.91
CA GLU A 30 -7.63 0.18 -14.28
C GLU A 30 -8.03 1.17 -13.18
N VAL A 31 -7.23 1.23 -12.11
CA VAL A 31 -7.31 2.33 -11.16
C VAL A 31 -6.73 3.52 -11.92
N PRO A 32 -7.55 4.53 -12.28
CA PRO A 32 -7.02 5.70 -12.96
C PRO A 32 -5.85 6.22 -12.13
N GLY A 33 -4.70 6.46 -12.77
CA GLY A 33 -3.54 6.99 -12.09
C GLY A 33 -3.95 8.24 -11.30
N LEU A 34 -3.91 8.16 -9.96
CA LEU A 34 -4.31 9.26 -9.11
C LEU A 34 -3.22 10.34 -9.17
N VAL A 35 -3.37 11.26 -10.13
CA VAL A 35 -2.51 12.44 -10.25
C VAL A 35 -3.12 13.56 -9.43
N LEU A 36 -2.51 13.88 -8.29
CA LEU A 36 -2.92 14.98 -7.43
C LEU A 36 -2.16 16.25 -7.80
N SER A 37 -2.87 17.38 -7.83
CA SER A 37 -2.19 18.68 -7.82
C SER A 37 -1.48 18.92 -6.48
N ASP A 38 -0.51 19.82 -6.45
CA ASP A 38 0.21 20.17 -5.21
C ASP A 38 -0.76 20.61 -4.09
N GLN A 39 -1.82 21.33 -4.45
CA GLN A 39 -2.85 21.76 -3.50
C GLN A 39 -3.64 20.57 -2.93
N GLN A 40 -4.02 19.62 -3.79
CA GLN A 40 -4.71 18.41 -3.36
C GLN A 40 -3.80 17.55 -2.49
N LEU A 41 -2.53 17.39 -2.87
CA LEU A 41 -1.55 16.64 -2.10
C LEU A 41 -1.34 17.25 -0.71
N LYS A 42 -1.19 18.58 -0.64
CA LYS A 42 -1.10 19.31 0.63
C LYS A 42 -2.36 19.11 1.49
N TRP A 43 -3.54 19.22 0.88
CA TRP A 43 -4.80 19.02 1.60
C TRP A 43 -4.92 17.59 2.15
N VAL A 44 -4.58 16.57 1.36
CA VAL A 44 -4.56 15.16 1.82
C VAL A 44 -3.57 14.98 2.97
N GLY A 45 -2.35 15.51 2.84
CA GLY A 45 -1.33 15.45 3.89
C GLY A 45 -1.81 16.08 5.21
N GLU A 46 -2.52 17.21 5.14
CA GLU A 46 -3.12 17.83 6.32
C GLU A 46 -4.24 16.99 6.95
N GLN A 47 -5.05 16.28 6.15
CA GLN A 47 -6.04 15.35 6.71
C GLN A 47 -5.36 14.19 7.43
N ILE A 48 -4.34 13.59 6.82
CA ILE A 48 -3.56 12.50 7.43
C ILE A 48 -2.95 12.98 8.75
N PHE A 49 -2.29 14.14 8.73
CA PHE A 49 -1.68 14.70 9.94
C PHE A 49 -2.70 14.99 11.05
N ARG A 50 -3.91 15.44 10.70
CA ARG A 50 -4.99 15.60 11.69
C ARG A 50 -5.49 14.26 12.24
N ASN A 51 -5.64 13.25 11.39
CA ASN A 51 -6.18 11.96 11.81
C ASN A 51 -5.17 11.15 12.65
N GLU A 52 -3.91 11.11 12.24
CA GLU A 52 -2.88 10.30 12.88
C GLU A 52 -2.21 11.02 14.07
N CYS A 53 -2.08 12.34 14.00
CA CYS A 53 -1.35 13.13 15.00
C CYS A 53 -2.22 14.14 15.75
N ALA A 54 -3.54 14.17 15.53
CA ALA A 54 -4.41 15.25 16.02
C ALA A 54 -3.92 16.66 15.62
N GLY A 55 -3.14 16.76 14.55
CA GLY A 55 -2.50 18.01 14.12
C GLY A 55 -1.34 18.48 15.00
N ARG A 56 -0.79 17.63 15.88
CA ARG A 56 0.32 17.97 16.78
C ARG A 56 1.65 17.47 16.21
N TYR A 57 2.60 18.38 16.03
CA TYR A 57 3.93 18.05 15.47
C TYR A 57 4.69 17.05 16.34
N ASP A 58 4.58 17.15 17.67
CA ASP A 58 5.25 16.23 18.60
C ASP A 58 4.78 14.78 18.49
N CYS A 59 3.66 14.52 17.79
CA CYS A 59 3.18 13.16 17.54
C CYS A 59 3.83 12.53 16.29
N LEU A 60 4.50 13.32 15.43
CA LEU A 60 5.18 12.77 14.24
C LEU A 60 6.34 11.85 14.62
N VAL A 61 7.05 12.18 15.69
CA VAL A 61 8.10 11.33 16.28
C VAL A 61 7.99 11.47 17.80
N HIS A 62 7.54 10.42 18.46
CA HIS A 62 7.29 10.45 19.90
C HIS A 62 7.81 9.18 20.58
N TRP A 63 8.47 9.33 21.73
CA TRP A 63 8.85 8.17 22.55
C TRP A 63 7.84 7.98 23.67
N ASN A 64 6.97 6.98 23.53
CA ASN A 64 5.99 6.68 24.57
C ASN A 64 6.70 6.18 25.83
N ARG A 65 6.15 6.54 26.98
CA ARG A 65 6.66 6.05 28.26
C ARG A 65 6.44 4.54 28.35
N GLY A 66 7.53 3.79 28.52
CA GLY A 66 7.49 2.33 28.67
C GLY A 66 7.60 1.55 27.37
N GLU A 67 7.80 2.21 26.23
CA GLU A 67 8.12 1.54 24.96
C GLU A 67 9.61 1.62 24.66
N ALA A 68 10.17 0.53 24.11
CA ALA A 68 11.57 0.46 23.69
C ALA A 68 11.83 1.12 22.33
N PHE A 69 10.80 1.65 21.67
CA PHE A 69 10.84 2.17 20.30
C PHE A 69 10.10 3.52 20.19
N PRO A 70 10.44 4.34 19.18
CA PRO A 70 9.68 5.55 18.87
C PRO A 70 8.41 5.23 18.09
N SER A 71 7.34 5.98 18.35
CA SER A 71 6.16 6.08 17.51
C SER A 71 6.41 7.10 16.38
N LEU A 72 6.12 6.71 15.13
CA LEU A 72 6.25 7.56 13.95
C LEU A 72 4.86 7.94 13.41
N GLY A 73 4.35 9.12 13.74
CA GLY A 73 2.94 9.50 13.61
C GLY A 73 2.36 9.69 12.19
N ILE A 74 3.03 9.28 11.13
CA ILE A 74 2.47 9.23 9.76
C ILE A 74 2.41 7.81 9.17
N GLY A 75 2.88 6.82 9.93
CA GLY A 75 2.77 5.41 9.61
C GLY A 75 3.28 4.56 10.76
N HIS A 76 2.62 3.45 11.06
CA HIS A 76 2.95 2.62 12.22
C HIS A 76 4.20 1.77 11.93
N PHE A 77 5.36 2.40 11.97
CA PHE A 77 6.65 1.74 11.82
C PHE A 77 7.31 1.56 13.17
N ILE A 78 7.65 0.32 13.49
CA ILE A 78 8.33 -0.04 14.73
C ILE A 78 9.81 -0.26 14.40
N TRP A 79 10.67 0.36 15.20
CA TRP A 79 12.13 0.19 15.13
C TRP A 79 12.67 -0.17 16.51
N TYR A 80 13.11 -1.41 16.67
CA TYR A 80 13.64 -1.90 17.93
C TYR A 80 15.15 -1.64 18.04
N PRO A 81 15.67 -1.45 19.27
CA PRO A 81 17.11 -1.53 19.50
C PRO A 81 17.67 -2.92 19.15
N ALA A 82 18.95 -2.98 18.81
CA ALA A 82 19.61 -4.24 18.51
C ALA A 82 19.48 -5.25 19.68
N GLY A 83 19.07 -6.47 19.37
CA GLY A 83 18.89 -7.55 20.35
C GLY A 83 17.61 -7.47 21.17
N VAL A 84 16.73 -6.51 20.91
CA VAL A 84 15.39 -6.46 21.51
C VAL A 84 14.42 -7.24 20.62
N ASP A 85 13.78 -8.25 21.20
CA ASP A 85 12.69 -9.00 20.59
C ASP A 85 11.45 -8.83 21.46
N GLU A 86 10.41 -8.25 20.88
CA GLU A 86 9.20 -7.85 21.59
C GLU A 86 7.95 -8.34 20.84
N ARG A 87 6.77 -8.12 21.42
CA ARG A 87 5.52 -8.72 20.92
C ARG A 87 5.08 -8.24 19.52
N PHE A 88 5.60 -7.12 19.03
CA PHE A 88 5.18 -6.54 17.76
C PHE A 88 6.22 -6.77 16.67
N VAL A 89 5.77 -6.81 15.42
CA VAL A 89 6.66 -7.01 14.28
C VAL A 89 7.41 -5.71 13.97
N GLU A 90 8.72 -5.79 13.93
CA GLU A 90 9.57 -4.70 13.46
C GLU A 90 9.31 -4.41 11.97
N SER A 91 9.00 -3.16 11.63
CA SER A 91 8.58 -2.78 10.27
C SER A 91 9.38 -1.62 9.68
N PHE A 92 10.13 -0.87 10.49
CA PHE A 92 10.94 0.23 10.00
C PHE A 92 12.06 -0.20 9.04
N PRO A 93 12.83 -1.29 9.27
CA PRO A 93 13.83 -1.73 8.29
C PRO A 93 13.22 -2.12 6.94
N ALA A 94 11.99 -2.64 6.92
CA ALA A 94 11.28 -2.95 5.68
C ALA A 94 10.89 -1.68 4.91
N LEU A 95 10.50 -0.61 5.60
CA LEU A 95 10.28 0.70 5.00
C LEU A 95 11.57 1.24 4.36
N ILE A 96 12.70 1.18 5.07
CA ILE A 96 13.99 1.66 4.54
C ILE A 96 14.37 0.92 3.26
N ARG A 97 14.23 -0.41 3.24
CA ARG A 97 14.44 -1.23 2.03
C ARG A 97 13.52 -0.80 0.88
N PHE A 98 12.23 -0.63 1.15
CA PHE A 98 11.25 -0.18 0.16
C PHE A 98 11.58 1.19 -0.44
N MET A 99 12.08 2.12 0.38
CA MET A 99 12.52 3.46 -0.07
C MET A 99 13.78 3.36 -0.93
N ALA A 100 14.72 2.49 -0.56
CA ALA A 100 15.95 2.25 -1.30
C ALA A 100 15.65 1.67 -2.69
N ASP A 101 14.75 0.68 -2.77
CA ASP A 101 14.30 0.07 -4.03
C ASP A 101 13.63 1.09 -4.97
N ARG A 102 13.07 2.17 -4.42
CA ARG A 102 12.45 3.28 -5.17
C ARG A 102 13.41 4.43 -5.48
N SER A 103 14.69 4.31 -5.15
CA SER A 103 15.67 5.39 -5.32
C SER A 103 15.26 6.70 -4.62
N VAL A 104 14.53 6.59 -3.50
CA VAL A 104 14.26 7.75 -2.64
C VAL A 104 15.54 8.09 -1.88
N ALA A 105 15.86 9.38 -1.75
CA ALA A 105 17.00 9.81 -0.97
C ALA A 105 16.82 9.41 0.51
N ILE A 106 17.68 8.51 0.98
CA ILE A 106 17.72 8.06 2.39
C ILE A 106 18.97 8.66 3.04
N PRO A 107 18.88 9.21 4.27
CA PRO A 107 20.05 9.66 5.01
C PRO A 107 21.11 8.55 5.13
N GLU A 108 22.39 8.89 4.99
CA GLU A 108 23.49 7.91 5.00
C GLU A 108 23.49 7.02 6.26
N TRP A 109 23.16 7.59 7.43
CA TRP A 109 23.08 6.86 8.69
C TRP A 109 21.96 5.81 8.76
N LEU A 110 20.98 5.86 7.85
CA LEU A 110 19.92 4.85 7.67
C LEU A 110 20.22 3.88 6.51
N ALA A 111 21.04 4.29 5.56
CA ALA A 111 21.38 3.50 4.38
C ALA A 111 22.34 2.33 4.67
N GLY A 112 22.95 2.31 5.85
CA GLY A 112 23.89 1.27 6.26
C GLY A 112 24.11 1.24 7.77
N GLY A 113 23.26 0.51 8.48
CA GLY A 113 23.59 -0.10 9.77
C GLY A 113 23.70 -1.60 9.57
N ALA A 114 24.93 -2.10 9.45
CA ALA A 114 25.23 -3.53 9.61
C ALA A 114 25.04 -3.94 11.07
#